data_AF-A0A949KHX0-F1
#
_entry.id   AF-A0A949KHX0-F1
#
_cell.length_a   1.000
_cell.length_b   1.000
_cell.length_c   1.000
_cell.angle_alpha   90.00
_cell.angle_beta   90.00
_cell.angle_gamma   90.00
#
_symmetry.space_group_name_H-M   'P 1'
#
loop_
_entity.id
_entity.type
_entity.pdbx_description
1 polymer ?
#
loop_
_entity_poly.entity_id
_entity_poly.type
_entity_poly.pdbx_seq_one_letter_code
_entity_poly.pdbx_strand_id
1 'polypeptide(L)'
;MTLSIMIDPGHGGSDPGARGYGLQEKDIVLEIALQTERLLQAYIVSIQLTRRDDVNVLIPTRTARANQMGADLYVSIHVNAGRGTGFESFVHPAASPRTVDIQWRIHREMGLFYASNGFVDRGRKTANFAVLRQTKMPAVLLENLFIDHPRDSAYLKDPLFRSEIAQMLALSIANTLQLPQRQPAWDPALEIERLRQTGLVVNLYHPNDTLLWGQYATVLNRVRNRPVFGSGWDPEREIGLLLEDGLLASPRLPAQPVRWGEFATVLNRLRQRWVEVPGWDPRAEIGLLISDGLLVTSRDPWATISWGEFATVLNRYLNI
;
A
#
# COMPACT_ATOMS: atom_id res chain seq x y z
N MET A 1 -17.73 -0.39 8.59
CA MET A 1 -17.37 -1.70 9.19
C MET A 1 -16.08 -2.15 8.53
N THR A 2 -15.15 -2.74 9.28
CA THR A 2 -13.90 -3.28 8.72
C THR A 2 -14.20 -4.62 8.05
N LEU A 3 -13.80 -4.78 6.79
CA LEU A 3 -13.95 -6.04 6.08
C LEU A 3 -13.10 -7.13 6.72
N SER A 4 -13.57 -8.36 6.59
CA SER A 4 -13.04 -9.53 7.27
C SER A 4 -12.81 -10.66 6.26
N ILE A 5 -11.63 -11.27 6.25
CA ILE A 5 -11.26 -12.28 5.25
C ILE A 5 -10.71 -13.52 5.96
N MET A 6 -11.20 -14.68 5.55
CA MET A 6 -10.63 -15.97 5.95
C MET A 6 -9.72 -16.49 4.84
N ILE A 7 -8.44 -16.70 5.16
CA ILE A 7 -7.47 -17.35 4.28
C ILE A 7 -7.32 -18.81 4.73
N ASP A 8 -7.51 -19.74 3.80
CA ASP A 8 -7.49 -21.17 4.05
C ASP A 8 -6.33 -21.85 3.33
N PRO A 9 -5.15 -21.98 3.97
CA PRO A 9 -4.10 -22.84 3.45
C PRO A 9 -4.56 -24.32 3.51
N GLY A 10 -4.76 -24.92 2.34
CA GLY A 10 -5.22 -26.31 2.19
C GLY A 10 -4.39 -27.32 2.99
N HIS A 11 -4.96 -28.49 3.29
CA HIS A 11 -4.26 -29.61 3.94
C HIS A 11 -3.64 -29.26 5.31
N GLY A 12 -2.62 -29.99 5.78
CA GLY A 12 -1.91 -29.74 7.03
C GLY A 12 -1.92 -30.94 7.98
N GLY A 13 -0.94 -30.99 8.88
CA GLY A 13 -0.70 -32.10 9.79
C GLY A 13 -0.41 -33.39 9.04
N SER A 14 -1.25 -34.40 9.27
CA SER A 14 -1.11 -35.72 8.64
C SER A 14 -1.58 -35.76 7.18
N ASP A 15 -2.30 -34.74 6.71
CA ASP A 15 -2.66 -34.59 5.31
C ASP A 15 -1.59 -33.73 4.59
N PRO A 16 -0.69 -34.34 3.78
CA PRO A 16 0.33 -33.59 3.06
C PRO A 16 -0.21 -32.82 1.85
N GLY A 17 -1.45 -33.09 1.45
CA GLY A 17 -1.95 -32.75 0.12
C GLY A 17 -1.17 -33.48 -0.98
N ALA A 18 -1.14 -32.88 -2.16
CA ALA A 18 -0.35 -33.40 -3.26
C ALA A 18 1.16 -33.36 -2.95
N ARG A 19 1.90 -34.28 -3.58
CA ARG A 19 3.35 -34.44 -3.40
C ARG A 19 4.03 -34.63 -4.75
N GLY A 20 5.18 -34.00 -4.93
CA GLY A 20 5.99 -34.14 -6.14
C GLY A 20 7.34 -33.46 -6.00
N TYR A 21 8.38 -34.03 -6.62
CA TYR A 21 9.75 -33.49 -6.63
C TYR A 21 10.32 -33.10 -5.24
N GLY A 22 9.91 -33.77 -4.16
CA GLY A 22 10.35 -33.47 -2.79
C GLY A 22 9.59 -32.32 -2.10
N LEU A 23 8.53 -31.82 -2.72
CA LEU A 23 7.61 -30.84 -2.15
C LEU A 23 6.37 -31.52 -1.57
N GLN A 24 5.75 -30.87 -0.59
CA GLN A 24 4.40 -31.17 -0.11
C GLN A 24 3.55 -29.91 -0.25
N GLU A 25 2.33 -30.06 -0.77
CA GLU A 25 1.41 -28.95 -0.96
C GLU A 25 1.15 -28.19 0.34
N LYS A 26 0.93 -28.91 1.45
CA LYS A 26 0.63 -28.30 2.76
C LYS A 26 1.67 -27.27 3.23
N ASP A 27 2.93 -27.45 2.87
CA ASP A 27 4.04 -26.59 3.29
C ASP A 27 4.04 -25.30 2.45
N ILE A 28 3.88 -25.46 1.12
CA ILE A 28 3.83 -24.34 0.15
C ILE A 28 2.64 -23.43 0.44
N VAL A 29 1.44 -24.01 0.59
CA VAL A 29 0.22 -23.20 0.75
C VAL A 29 0.19 -22.48 2.10
N LEU A 30 0.80 -23.06 3.14
CA LEU A 30 0.95 -22.39 4.44
C LEU A 30 1.87 -21.17 4.31
N GLU A 31 3.02 -21.33 3.65
CA GLU A 31 3.97 -20.25 3.44
C GLU A 31 3.34 -19.09 2.65
N ILE A 32 2.65 -19.39 1.55
CA ILE A 32 1.93 -18.38 0.75
C ILE A 32 0.86 -17.68 1.61
N ALA A 33 0.05 -18.42 2.37
CA ALA A 33 -1.01 -17.86 3.21
C ALA A 33 -0.48 -16.89 4.29
N LEU A 34 0.59 -17.28 4.99
CA LEU A 34 1.21 -16.44 6.04
C LEU A 34 1.80 -15.15 5.44
N GLN A 35 2.41 -15.24 4.26
CA GLN A 35 2.93 -14.06 3.56
C GLN A 35 1.81 -13.16 3.04
N THR A 36 0.75 -13.72 2.46
CA THR A 36 -0.42 -12.95 2.03
C THR A 36 -1.07 -12.20 3.20
N GLU A 37 -1.21 -12.84 4.37
CA GLU A 37 -1.70 -12.16 5.59
C GLU A 37 -0.81 -10.98 5.98
N ARG A 38 0.52 -11.20 6.04
CA ARG A 38 1.48 -10.15 6.39
C ARG A 38 1.35 -8.94 5.46
N LEU A 39 1.20 -9.16 4.16
CA LEU A 39 1.08 -8.09 3.16
C LEU A 39 -0.26 -7.36 3.28
N LEU A 40 -1.35 -8.08 3.57
CA LEU A 40 -2.66 -7.49 3.82
C LEU A 40 -2.72 -6.64 5.11
N GLN A 41 -1.73 -6.73 6.00
CA GLN A 41 -1.61 -5.81 7.16
C GLN A 41 -1.44 -4.35 6.73
N ALA A 42 -0.98 -4.08 5.50
CA ALA A 42 -0.92 -2.74 4.93
C ALA A 42 -2.31 -2.15 4.61
N TYR A 43 -3.40 -2.90 4.83
CA TYR A 43 -4.76 -2.49 4.52
C TYR A 43 -5.67 -2.50 5.75
N ILE A 44 -6.75 -1.71 5.71
CA ILE A 44 -7.80 -1.68 6.74
C ILE A 44 -8.70 -2.91 6.53
N VAL A 45 -8.24 -4.04 7.03
CA VAL A 45 -8.92 -5.34 6.91
C VAL A 45 -8.57 -6.23 8.12
N SER A 46 -9.49 -7.11 8.51
CA SER A 46 -9.28 -8.16 9.50
C SER A 46 -9.02 -9.48 8.77
N ILE A 47 -7.86 -10.10 9.00
CA ILE A 47 -7.50 -11.37 8.38
C ILE A 47 -7.44 -12.46 9.46
N GLN A 48 -7.99 -13.63 9.17
CA GLN A 48 -7.75 -14.85 9.94
C GLN A 48 -7.35 -15.98 9.01
N LEU A 49 -6.55 -16.91 9.52
CA LEU A 49 -6.19 -18.14 8.82
C LEU A 49 -6.91 -19.34 9.43
N THR A 50 -7.29 -20.30 8.60
CA THR A 50 -7.80 -21.59 9.09
C THR A 50 -6.73 -22.39 9.82
N ARG A 51 -5.44 -22.19 9.53
CA ARG A 51 -4.29 -22.68 10.32
C ARG A 51 -3.08 -21.77 10.11
N ARG A 52 -2.25 -21.64 11.14
CA ARG A 52 -0.98 -20.87 11.11
C ARG A 52 0.26 -21.76 11.20
N ASP A 53 0.06 -23.04 11.52
CA ASP A 53 1.10 -24.05 11.68
C ASP A 53 0.73 -25.32 10.88
N ASP A 54 1.64 -26.29 10.85
CA ASP A 54 1.41 -27.60 10.24
C ASP A 54 0.54 -28.49 11.14
N VAL A 55 -0.76 -28.21 11.15
CA VAL A 55 -1.76 -28.93 11.96
C VAL A 55 -2.94 -29.40 11.13
N ASN A 56 -3.55 -30.50 11.56
CA ASN A 56 -4.79 -31.01 10.97
C ASN A 56 -5.94 -30.04 11.25
N VAL A 57 -6.60 -29.55 10.20
CA VAL A 57 -7.86 -28.82 10.31
C VAL A 57 -8.88 -29.44 9.36
N LEU A 58 -9.94 -30.02 9.93
CA LEU A 58 -11.00 -30.66 9.16
C LEU A 58 -11.80 -29.63 8.36
N ILE A 59 -12.27 -29.99 7.17
CA ILE A 59 -13.06 -29.10 6.31
C ILE A 59 -14.25 -28.44 7.04
N PRO A 60 -15.08 -29.17 7.81
CA PRO A 60 -16.17 -28.55 8.57
C PRO A 60 -15.68 -27.51 9.59
N THR A 61 -14.49 -27.70 10.16
CA THR A 61 -13.88 -26.73 11.07
C THR A 61 -13.41 -25.48 10.33
N ARG A 62 -12.81 -25.62 9.14
CA ARG A 62 -12.38 -24.49 8.29
C ARG A 62 -13.57 -23.58 7.95
N THR A 63 -14.65 -24.19 7.48
CA THR A 63 -15.86 -23.48 7.03
C THR A 63 -16.63 -22.91 8.22
N ALA A 64 -16.69 -23.63 9.36
CA ALA A 64 -17.28 -23.12 10.59
C ALA A 64 -16.56 -21.88 11.11
N ARG A 65 -15.22 -21.83 11.11
CA ARG A 65 -14.45 -20.64 11.52
C ARG A 65 -14.79 -19.43 10.67
N ALA A 66 -14.82 -19.59 9.35
CA ALA A 66 -15.20 -18.52 8.42
C ALA A 66 -16.63 -18.03 8.67
N ASN A 67 -17.55 -18.96 8.85
CA ASN A 67 -18.97 -18.67 9.09
C ASN A 67 -19.21 -17.99 10.44
N GLN A 68 -18.52 -18.39 11.50
CA GLN A 68 -18.61 -17.80 12.84
C GLN A 68 -18.03 -16.39 12.88
N MET A 69 -16.93 -16.16 12.17
CA MET A 69 -16.33 -14.83 12.00
C MET A 69 -17.24 -13.88 11.22
N GLY A 70 -18.19 -14.40 10.44
CA GLY A 70 -18.97 -13.60 9.50
C GLY A 70 -18.09 -13.02 8.40
N ALA A 71 -17.09 -13.77 7.93
CA ALA A 71 -16.13 -13.30 6.94
C ALA A 71 -16.83 -12.73 5.69
N ASP A 72 -16.29 -11.68 5.11
CA ASP A 72 -16.77 -11.06 3.85
C ASP A 72 -16.24 -11.79 2.61
N LEU A 73 -15.12 -12.50 2.75
CA LEU A 73 -14.50 -13.32 1.71
C LEU A 73 -13.77 -14.53 2.30
N TYR A 74 -13.90 -15.67 1.65
CA TYR A 74 -13.11 -16.88 1.91
C TYR A 74 -12.18 -17.17 0.72
N VAL A 75 -10.88 -17.31 0.97
CA VAL A 75 -9.88 -17.63 -0.06
C VAL A 75 -9.14 -18.90 0.34
N SER A 76 -9.34 -19.99 -0.41
CA SER A 76 -8.62 -21.24 -0.23
C SER A 76 -7.43 -21.33 -1.18
N ILE A 77 -6.26 -21.68 -0.65
CA ILE A 77 -4.98 -21.71 -1.37
C ILE A 77 -4.54 -23.17 -1.45
N HIS A 78 -4.38 -23.65 -2.69
CA HIS A 78 -3.98 -25.00 -3.05
C HIS A 78 -2.89 -25.00 -4.13
N VAL A 79 -2.29 -26.18 -4.35
CA VAL A 79 -1.40 -26.47 -5.48
C VAL A 79 -1.88 -27.77 -6.12
N ASN A 80 -2.02 -27.76 -7.44
CA ASN A 80 -2.65 -28.84 -8.16
C ASN A 80 -1.73 -30.06 -8.36
N ALA A 81 -2.30 -31.16 -8.84
CA ALA A 81 -1.58 -32.33 -9.33
C ALA A 81 -2.39 -33.05 -10.42
N GLY A 82 -1.81 -34.08 -11.05
CA GLY A 82 -2.45 -34.84 -12.11
C GLY A 82 -1.89 -34.55 -13.50
N ARG A 83 -0.57 -34.28 -13.60
CA ARG A 83 0.18 -34.09 -14.86
C ARG A 83 -0.25 -32.89 -15.71
N GLY A 84 -0.92 -31.90 -15.12
CA GLY A 84 -1.19 -30.60 -15.75
C GLY A 84 -0.05 -29.59 -15.56
N THR A 85 -0.26 -28.35 -15.99
CA THR A 85 0.63 -27.19 -15.70
C THR A 85 -0.20 -25.92 -15.72
N GLY A 86 0.17 -24.94 -14.90
CA GLY A 86 -0.43 -23.61 -14.89
C GLY A 86 -1.46 -23.36 -13.79
N PHE A 87 -2.14 -22.23 -13.87
CA PHE A 87 -3.01 -21.70 -12.81
C PHE A 87 -4.50 -21.84 -13.14
N GLU A 88 -5.33 -22.17 -12.15
CA GLU A 88 -6.79 -22.14 -12.24
C GLU A 88 -7.42 -21.67 -10.94
N SER A 89 -8.67 -21.20 -11.02
CA SER A 89 -9.47 -20.87 -9.85
C SER A 89 -10.85 -21.50 -9.90
N PHE A 90 -11.44 -21.72 -8.73
CA PHE A 90 -12.73 -22.37 -8.58
C PHE A 90 -13.68 -21.56 -7.70
N VAL A 91 -14.96 -21.58 -8.07
CA VAL A 91 -16.10 -21.26 -7.20
C VAL A 91 -17.08 -22.44 -7.20
N HIS A 92 -18.04 -22.44 -6.28
CA HIS A 92 -19.08 -23.47 -6.29
C HIS A 92 -19.99 -23.32 -7.56
N PRO A 93 -20.53 -24.40 -8.16
CA PRO A 93 -21.41 -24.30 -9.32
C PRO A 93 -22.68 -23.45 -9.09
N ALA A 94 -23.15 -23.38 -7.84
CA ALA A 94 -24.25 -22.52 -7.42
C ALA A 94 -23.78 -21.18 -6.82
N ALA A 95 -22.58 -20.72 -7.14
CA ALA A 95 -22.05 -19.45 -6.64
C ALA A 95 -22.91 -18.26 -7.08
N SER A 96 -23.07 -17.29 -6.19
CA SER A 96 -23.81 -16.05 -6.50
C SER A 96 -23.06 -15.22 -7.56
N PRO A 97 -23.76 -14.34 -8.30
CA PRO A 97 -23.10 -13.42 -9.25
C PRO A 97 -21.97 -12.61 -8.62
N ARG A 98 -22.15 -12.18 -7.35
CA ARG A 98 -21.09 -11.50 -6.58
C ARG A 98 -19.84 -12.36 -6.41
N THR A 99 -20.01 -13.66 -6.12
CA THR A 99 -18.88 -14.59 -5.97
C THR A 99 -18.17 -14.84 -7.30
N VAL A 100 -18.92 -14.90 -8.40
CA VAL A 100 -18.37 -15.04 -9.76
C VAL A 100 -17.58 -13.78 -10.17
N ASP A 101 -18.06 -12.58 -9.84
CA ASP A 101 -17.32 -11.32 -10.08
C ASP A 101 -16.03 -11.25 -9.24
N ILE A 102 -16.09 -11.63 -7.96
CA ILE A 102 -14.91 -11.72 -7.09
C ILE A 102 -13.88 -12.70 -7.67
N GLN A 103 -14.31 -13.90 -8.07
CA GLN A 103 -13.42 -14.86 -8.74
C GLN A 103 -12.81 -14.27 -10.01
N TRP A 104 -13.61 -13.55 -10.81
CA TRP A 104 -13.11 -12.92 -12.03
C TRP A 104 -11.98 -11.93 -11.76
N ARG A 105 -12.16 -11.02 -10.79
CA ARG A 105 -11.16 -9.99 -10.46
C ARG A 105 -9.87 -10.60 -9.94
N ILE A 106 -9.97 -11.52 -8.97
CA ILE A 106 -8.81 -12.22 -8.41
C ILE A 106 -8.10 -13.04 -9.50
N HIS A 107 -8.85 -13.83 -10.26
CA HIS A 107 -8.26 -14.69 -11.29
C HIS A 107 -7.62 -13.89 -12.41
N ARG A 108 -8.19 -12.77 -12.83
CA ARG A 108 -7.61 -11.93 -13.89
C ARG A 108 -6.21 -11.46 -13.53
N GLU A 109 -6.01 -10.94 -12.33
CA GLU A 109 -4.71 -10.45 -11.89
C GLU A 109 -3.71 -11.58 -11.66
N MET A 110 -4.11 -12.65 -10.99
CA MET A 110 -3.27 -13.84 -10.80
C MET A 110 -2.89 -14.51 -12.13
N GLY A 111 -3.86 -14.64 -13.05
CA GLY A 111 -3.66 -15.22 -14.37
C GLY A 111 -2.67 -14.41 -15.22
N LEU A 112 -2.73 -13.07 -15.15
CA LEU A 112 -1.74 -12.20 -15.79
C LEU A 112 -0.33 -12.39 -15.20
N PHE A 113 -0.21 -12.51 -13.89
CA PHE A 113 1.06 -12.80 -13.21
C PHE A 113 1.65 -14.16 -13.61
N TYR A 114 0.83 -15.21 -13.65
CA TYR A 114 1.29 -16.52 -14.09
C TYR A 114 1.67 -16.52 -15.58
N ALA A 115 0.87 -15.86 -16.42
CA ALA A 115 1.15 -15.71 -17.84
C ALA A 115 2.46 -14.93 -18.11
N SER A 116 2.74 -13.86 -17.35
CA SER A 116 4.00 -13.11 -17.48
C SER A 116 5.23 -13.94 -17.08
N ASN A 117 5.04 -14.97 -16.24
CA ASN A 117 6.07 -15.96 -15.89
C ASN A 117 6.07 -17.19 -16.83
N GLY A 118 5.28 -17.14 -17.91
CA GLY A 118 5.23 -18.17 -18.94
C GLY A 118 4.47 -19.43 -18.55
N PHE A 119 3.57 -19.34 -17.57
CA PHE A 119 2.63 -20.40 -17.20
C PHE A 119 1.30 -20.25 -17.91
N VAL A 120 0.60 -21.38 -18.07
CA VAL A 120 -0.72 -21.41 -18.71
C VAL A 120 -1.77 -20.88 -17.73
N ASP A 121 -2.57 -19.91 -18.16
CA ASP A 121 -3.85 -19.60 -17.52
C ASP A 121 -4.89 -20.64 -17.97
N ARG A 122 -5.31 -21.51 -17.05
CA ARG A 122 -6.27 -22.59 -17.30
C ARG A 122 -7.71 -22.16 -17.05
N GLY A 123 -7.92 -20.88 -16.74
CA GLY A 123 -9.22 -20.25 -16.64
C GLY A 123 -9.93 -20.44 -15.30
N ARG A 124 -11.05 -19.73 -15.20
CA ARG A 124 -12.00 -19.81 -14.08
C ARG A 124 -12.90 -21.01 -14.26
N LYS A 125 -13.06 -21.80 -13.21
CA LYS A 125 -13.81 -23.04 -13.19
C LYS A 125 -14.82 -23.06 -12.06
N THR A 126 -15.69 -24.06 -12.09
CA THR A 126 -16.59 -24.37 -10.99
C THR A 126 -16.37 -25.80 -10.52
N ALA A 127 -16.47 -26.02 -9.21
CA ALA A 127 -16.33 -27.35 -8.62
C ALA A 127 -17.10 -27.45 -7.29
N ASN A 128 -17.64 -28.63 -7.01
CA ASN A 128 -18.44 -28.89 -5.81
C ASN A 128 -17.57 -29.17 -4.56
N PHE A 129 -16.53 -28.36 -4.34
CA PHE A 129 -15.64 -28.50 -3.19
C PHE A 129 -16.36 -28.14 -1.90
N ALA A 130 -16.16 -28.95 -0.86
CA ALA A 130 -16.87 -28.79 0.41
C ALA A 130 -16.59 -27.43 1.07
N VAL A 131 -15.36 -26.92 0.99
CA VAL A 131 -15.03 -25.58 1.51
C VAL A 131 -15.83 -24.48 0.80
N LEU A 132 -16.00 -24.56 -0.51
CA LEU A 132 -16.77 -23.58 -1.31
C LEU A 132 -18.28 -23.70 -1.09
N ARG A 133 -18.77 -24.92 -0.84
CA ARG A 133 -20.20 -25.22 -0.63
C ARG A 133 -20.69 -24.84 0.77
N GLN A 134 -19.84 -25.00 1.79
CA GLN A 134 -20.25 -24.89 3.20
C GLN A 134 -19.96 -23.52 3.83
N THR A 135 -19.22 -22.65 3.15
CA THR A 135 -19.07 -21.24 3.52
C THR A 135 -20.32 -20.43 3.15
N LYS A 136 -20.67 -19.45 3.98
CA LYS A 136 -21.87 -18.59 3.81
C LYS A 136 -21.58 -17.26 3.09
N MET A 137 -20.31 -16.94 2.88
CA MET A 137 -19.82 -15.75 2.18
C MET A 137 -19.29 -16.12 0.79
N PRO A 138 -18.97 -15.14 -0.08
CA PRO A 138 -18.23 -15.41 -1.30
C PRO A 138 -16.95 -16.21 -1.03
N ALA A 139 -16.75 -17.29 -1.77
CA ALA A 139 -15.62 -18.19 -1.58
C ALA A 139 -14.96 -18.53 -2.92
N VAL A 140 -13.63 -18.41 -2.96
CA VAL A 140 -12.80 -18.74 -4.12
C VAL A 140 -11.70 -19.70 -3.67
N LEU A 141 -11.40 -20.70 -4.50
CA LEU A 141 -10.25 -21.59 -4.33
C LEU A 141 -9.27 -21.38 -5.48
N LEU A 142 -7.98 -21.31 -5.17
CA LEU A 142 -6.90 -21.09 -6.12
C LEU A 142 -6.00 -22.31 -6.18
N GLU A 143 -5.77 -22.84 -7.38
CA GLU A 143 -4.79 -23.90 -7.65
C GLU A 143 -3.55 -23.26 -8.28
N ASN A 144 -2.50 -23.12 -7.49
CA ASN A 144 -1.27 -22.42 -7.84
C ASN A 144 -0.24 -23.37 -8.43
N LEU A 145 -0.32 -23.60 -9.75
CA LEU A 145 0.55 -24.51 -10.50
C LEU A 145 0.35 -26.00 -10.14
N PHE A 146 1.14 -26.89 -10.76
CA PHE A 146 1.07 -28.34 -10.56
C PHE A 146 2.34 -28.88 -9.88
N ILE A 147 2.21 -29.42 -8.67
CA ILE A 147 3.35 -29.93 -7.86
C ILE A 147 4.01 -31.18 -8.45
N ASP A 148 3.36 -31.86 -9.40
CA ASP A 148 3.86 -33.05 -10.08
C ASP A 148 4.33 -32.76 -11.51
N HIS A 149 4.36 -31.48 -11.91
CA HIS A 149 4.93 -31.04 -13.19
C HIS A 149 6.35 -30.47 -13.00
N PRO A 150 7.36 -30.90 -13.79
CA PRO A 150 8.77 -30.56 -13.53
C PRO A 150 9.04 -29.04 -13.52
N ARG A 151 8.46 -28.29 -14.45
CA ARG A 151 8.67 -26.83 -14.55
C ARG A 151 8.01 -26.10 -13.39
N ASP A 152 6.74 -26.37 -13.15
CA ASP A 152 5.94 -25.78 -12.08
C ASP A 152 6.60 -26.04 -10.71
N SER A 153 7.04 -27.28 -10.48
CA SER A 153 7.72 -27.67 -9.25
C SER A 153 9.05 -26.97 -9.03
N ALA A 154 9.79 -26.64 -10.09
CA ALA A 154 11.03 -25.87 -9.97
C ALA A 154 10.76 -24.45 -9.44
N TYR A 155 9.67 -23.82 -9.88
CA TYR A 155 9.24 -22.51 -9.39
C TYR A 155 8.61 -22.61 -7.98
N LEU A 156 7.82 -23.64 -7.70
CA LEU A 156 7.25 -23.86 -6.37
C LEU A 156 8.32 -24.15 -5.29
N LYS A 157 9.50 -24.65 -5.70
CA LYS A 157 10.67 -24.79 -4.82
C LYS A 157 11.33 -23.46 -4.46
N ASP A 158 11.20 -22.46 -5.32
CA ASP A 158 11.82 -21.15 -5.13
C ASP A 158 11.03 -20.31 -4.11
N PRO A 159 11.60 -20.00 -2.94
CA PRO A 159 10.91 -19.16 -1.95
C PRO A 159 10.61 -17.75 -2.48
N LEU A 160 11.42 -17.19 -3.39
CA LEU A 160 11.16 -15.88 -3.98
C LEU A 160 9.88 -15.91 -4.83
N PHE A 161 9.72 -16.95 -5.65
CA PHE A 161 8.52 -17.10 -6.46
C PHE A 161 7.27 -17.32 -5.58
N ARG A 162 7.39 -18.07 -4.48
CA ARG A 162 6.29 -18.19 -3.50
C ARG A 162 5.92 -16.84 -2.86
N SER A 163 6.92 -16.00 -2.57
CA SER A 163 6.69 -14.62 -2.12
C SER A 163 6.02 -13.75 -3.18
N GLU A 164 6.32 -13.93 -4.46
CA GLU A 164 5.65 -13.23 -5.57
C GLU A 164 4.19 -13.66 -5.71
N ILE A 165 3.88 -14.97 -5.58
CA ILE A 165 2.50 -15.48 -5.53
C ILE A 165 1.74 -14.81 -4.38
N ALA A 166 2.34 -14.75 -3.19
CA ALA A 166 1.71 -14.16 -2.01
C ALA A 166 1.44 -12.65 -2.19
N GLN A 167 2.37 -11.92 -2.81
CA GLN A 167 2.23 -10.50 -3.17
C GLN A 167 1.11 -10.27 -4.16
N MET A 168 1.09 -11.05 -5.24
CA MET A 168 0.05 -10.91 -6.24
C MET A 168 -1.32 -11.23 -5.65
N LEU A 169 -1.43 -12.28 -4.84
CA LEU A 169 -2.68 -12.64 -4.17
C LEU A 169 -3.17 -11.55 -3.22
N ALA A 170 -2.29 -10.98 -2.40
CA ALA A 170 -2.64 -9.89 -1.49
C ALA A 170 -3.15 -8.66 -2.25
N LEU A 171 -2.44 -8.25 -3.31
CA LEU A 171 -2.83 -7.13 -4.17
C LEU A 171 -4.19 -7.40 -4.86
N SER A 172 -4.40 -8.61 -5.38
CA SER A 172 -5.67 -8.99 -6.00
C SER A 172 -6.85 -8.99 -5.05
N ILE A 173 -6.66 -9.49 -3.83
CA ILE A 173 -7.68 -9.40 -2.78
C ILE A 173 -7.97 -7.93 -2.45
N ALA A 174 -6.93 -7.13 -2.26
CA ALA A 174 -7.07 -5.71 -1.92
C ALA A 174 -7.82 -4.92 -3.00
N ASN A 175 -7.46 -5.10 -4.28
CA ASN A 175 -8.12 -4.45 -5.41
C ASN A 175 -9.56 -4.93 -5.58
N THR A 176 -9.80 -6.24 -5.46
CA THR A 176 -11.12 -6.85 -5.61
C THR A 176 -12.11 -6.31 -4.58
N LEU A 177 -11.66 -6.17 -3.33
CA LEU A 177 -12.49 -5.67 -2.23
C LEU A 177 -12.38 -4.16 -2.04
N GLN A 178 -11.57 -3.46 -2.85
CA GLN A 178 -11.28 -2.03 -2.73
C GLN A 178 -10.85 -1.67 -1.29
N LEU A 179 -9.96 -2.49 -0.72
CA LEU A 179 -9.51 -2.30 0.65
C LEU A 179 -8.78 -0.96 0.78
N PRO A 180 -9.18 -0.11 1.75
CA PRO A 180 -8.41 1.09 2.04
C PRO A 180 -7.02 0.69 2.52
N GLN A 181 -5.97 1.28 1.95
CA GLN A 181 -4.65 1.14 2.56
C GLN A 181 -4.67 1.78 3.95
N ARG A 182 -3.97 1.14 4.90
CA ARG A 182 -3.56 1.85 6.11
C ARG A 182 -2.61 2.92 5.63
N GLN A 183 -2.97 4.19 5.83
CA GLN A 183 -1.94 5.22 5.74
C GLN A 183 -0.83 4.80 6.71
N PRO A 184 0.46 4.85 6.31
CA PRO A 184 1.52 4.68 7.29
C PRO A 184 1.22 5.62 8.45
N ALA A 185 1.42 5.16 9.69
CA ALA A 185 1.33 6.06 10.83
C ALA A 185 2.19 7.29 10.50
N TRP A 186 1.62 8.48 10.59
CA TRP A 186 2.35 9.70 10.26
C TRP A 186 3.62 9.74 11.11
N ASP A 187 4.76 9.50 10.48
CA ASP A 187 6.08 9.49 11.08
C ASP A 187 6.82 10.74 10.60
N PRO A 188 6.71 11.86 11.33
CA PRO A 188 7.32 13.10 10.89
C PRO A 188 8.85 13.06 10.90
N ALA A 189 9.49 12.12 11.60
CA ALA A 189 10.94 11.95 11.53
C ALA A 189 11.35 11.32 10.19
N LEU A 190 10.60 10.31 9.73
CA LEU A 190 10.84 9.71 8.41
C LEU A 190 10.61 10.71 7.27
N GLU A 191 9.61 11.58 7.38
CA GLU A 191 9.37 12.63 6.38
C GLU A 191 10.57 13.59 6.26
N ILE A 192 11.18 13.98 7.38
CA ILE A 192 12.40 14.81 7.38
C ILE A 192 13.58 14.03 6.78
N GLU A 193 13.72 12.74 7.10
CA GLU A 193 14.80 11.91 6.59
C GLU A 193 14.73 11.73 5.06
N ARG A 194 13.54 11.60 4.48
CA ARG A 194 13.37 11.60 3.00
C ARG A 194 13.92 12.87 2.36
N LEU A 195 13.64 14.04 2.94
CA LEU A 195 14.21 15.31 2.46
C LEU A 195 15.73 15.41 2.68
N ARG A 196 16.28 14.74 3.69
CA ARG A 196 17.73 14.68 3.89
C ARG A 196 18.40 13.82 2.83
N GLN A 197 17.78 12.71 2.44
CA GLN A 197 18.30 11.83 1.38
C GLN A 197 18.37 12.49 0.00
N THR A 198 17.54 13.51 -0.26
CA THR A 198 17.63 14.32 -1.48
C THR A 198 18.70 15.42 -1.42
N GLY A 199 19.27 15.69 -0.24
CA GLY A 199 20.19 16.82 0.00
C GLY A 199 19.50 18.18 0.15
N LEU A 200 18.16 18.23 0.10
CA LEU A 200 17.41 19.47 0.29
C LEU A 200 17.49 19.97 1.74
N VAL A 201 17.58 19.05 2.71
CA VAL A 201 17.77 19.34 4.13
C VAL A 201 19.09 18.73 4.59
N VAL A 202 19.95 19.54 5.21
CA VAL A 202 21.29 19.09 5.65
C VAL A 202 21.40 18.92 7.17
N ASN A 203 20.68 19.76 7.92
CA ASN A 203 20.69 19.72 9.38
C ASN A 203 19.73 18.64 9.91
N LEU A 204 20.01 18.15 11.12
CA LEU A 204 19.12 17.27 11.87
C LEU A 204 18.12 18.15 12.63
N TYR A 205 16.89 18.25 12.12
CA TYR A 205 15.80 18.97 12.79
C TYR A 205 14.91 17.99 13.54
N HIS A 206 14.44 18.39 14.72
CA HIS A 206 13.46 17.57 15.43
C HIS A 206 12.06 17.79 14.84
N PRO A 207 11.24 16.73 14.66
CA PRO A 207 9.89 16.82 14.09
C PRO A 207 8.99 17.94 14.61
N ASN A 208 9.07 18.21 15.91
CA ASN A 208 8.21 19.17 16.60
C ASN A 208 8.80 20.59 16.65
N ASP A 209 10.02 20.80 16.13
CA ASP A 209 10.61 22.12 16.09
C ASP A 209 9.82 23.01 15.12
N THR A 210 9.63 24.27 15.50
CA THR A 210 8.99 25.26 14.64
C THR A 210 9.87 25.58 13.44
N LEU A 211 9.31 25.55 12.23
CA LEU A 211 10.00 25.97 11.02
C LEU A 211 10.16 27.50 11.00
N LEU A 212 11.39 27.96 10.77
CA LEU A 212 11.71 29.39 10.68
C LEU A 212 11.86 29.84 9.23
N TRP A 213 11.61 31.12 8.95
CA TRP A 213 11.65 31.68 7.60
C TRP A 213 12.99 31.50 6.88
N GLY A 214 14.12 31.68 7.58
CA GLY A 214 15.44 31.45 6.99
C GLY A 214 15.63 30.00 6.55
N GLN A 215 15.12 29.05 7.34
CA GLN A 215 15.19 27.62 7.01
C GLN A 215 14.28 27.27 5.83
N TYR A 216 13.04 27.75 5.85
CA TYR A 216 12.06 27.53 4.80
C TYR A 216 12.55 28.07 3.45
N ALA A 217 13.08 29.29 3.44
CA ALA A 217 13.64 29.91 2.24
C ALA A 217 14.82 29.10 1.68
N THR A 218 15.73 28.65 2.55
CA THR A 218 16.88 27.82 2.15
C THR A 218 16.43 26.54 1.45
N VAL A 219 15.45 25.81 2.00
CA VAL A 219 14.96 24.57 1.40
C VAL A 219 14.28 24.84 0.06
N LEU A 220 13.45 25.89 -0.05
CA LEU A 220 12.80 26.24 -1.32
C LEU A 220 13.77 26.73 -2.38
N ASN A 221 14.84 27.44 -2.01
CA ASN A 221 15.90 27.81 -2.93
C ASN A 221 16.58 26.57 -3.53
N ARG A 222 16.83 25.53 -2.71
CA ARG A 222 17.37 24.25 -3.20
C ARG A 222 16.40 23.51 -4.12
N VAL A 223 15.11 23.45 -3.76
CA VAL A 223 14.06 22.86 -4.62
C VAL A 223 14.03 23.53 -6.00
N ARG A 224 14.32 24.83 -6.06
CA ARG A 224 14.36 25.63 -7.29
C ARG A 224 15.72 25.65 -8.00
N ASN A 225 16.70 24.84 -7.55
CA ASN A 225 18.08 24.86 -8.03
C ASN A 225 18.73 26.27 -8.00
N ARG A 226 18.42 27.06 -6.96
CA ARG A 226 19.02 28.38 -6.68
C ARG A 226 19.83 28.38 -5.38
N PRO A 227 20.93 27.62 -5.28
CA PRO A 227 21.76 27.67 -4.08
C PRO A 227 22.40 29.07 -3.93
N VAL A 228 22.45 29.59 -2.71
CA VAL A 228 23.25 30.77 -2.39
C VAL A 228 24.73 30.36 -2.37
N PHE A 229 25.55 30.99 -3.21
CA PHE A 229 27.00 30.79 -3.25
C PHE A 229 27.70 31.76 -2.30
N GLY A 230 28.48 31.25 -1.33
CA GLY A 230 29.24 32.04 -0.36
C GLY A 230 29.85 31.17 0.75
N SER A 231 30.79 31.71 1.54
CA SER A 231 31.51 30.98 2.61
C SER A 231 30.72 30.80 3.92
N GLY A 232 29.40 30.98 3.91
CA GLY A 232 28.54 30.81 5.09
C GLY A 232 27.05 30.85 4.73
N TRP A 233 26.21 30.33 5.63
CA TRP A 233 24.75 30.38 5.50
C TRP A 233 24.24 31.80 5.80
N ASP A 234 23.59 32.43 4.82
CA ASP A 234 23.00 33.77 4.92
C ASP A 234 21.48 33.69 4.73
N PRO A 235 20.70 33.59 5.83
CA PRO A 235 19.26 33.42 5.73
C PRO A 235 18.51 34.67 5.26
N GLU A 236 19.09 35.87 5.36
CA GLU A 236 18.48 37.08 4.82
C GLU A 236 18.54 37.06 3.29
N ARG A 237 19.68 36.63 2.73
CA ARG A 237 19.82 36.44 1.29
C ARG A 237 18.87 35.37 0.75
N GLU A 238 18.71 34.25 1.46
CA GLU A 238 17.78 33.18 1.08
C GLU A 238 16.34 33.69 0.97
N ILE A 239 15.89 34.50 1.93
CA ILE A 239 14.55 35.14 1.90
C ILE A 239 14.48 36.18 0.78
N GLY A 240 15.54 36.95 0.54
CA GLY A 240 15.64 37.89 -0.57
C GLY A 240 15.37 37.25 -1.93
N LEU A 241 15.89 36.05 -2.17
CA LEU A 241 15.63 35.31 -3.42
C LEU A 241 14.14 34.94 -3.60
N LEU A 242 13.41 34.67 -2.51
CA LEU A 242 11.96 34.44 -2.60
C LEU A 242 11.19 35.72 -2.98
N LEU A 243 11.66 36.88 -2.53
CA LEU A 243 11.09 38.19 -2.89
C LEU A 243 11.37 38.53 -4.36
N GLU A 244 12.62 38.37 -4.79
CA GLU A 244 13.04 38.61 -6.18
C GLU A 244 12.21 37.79 -7.18
N ASP A 245 11.84 36.57 -6.81
CA ASP A 245 11.03 35.67 -7.64
C ASP A 245 9.50 35.84 -7.45
N GLY A 246 9.06 36.83 -6.66
CA GLY A 246 7.64 37.12 -6.43
C GLY A 246 6.91 36.06 -5.61
N LEU A 247 7.62 35.12 -4.97
CA LEU A 247 7.02 34.13 -4.09
C LEU A 247 6.58 34.74 -2.75
N LEU A 248 7.24 35.82 -2.33
CA LEU A 248 6.86 36.63 -1.18
C LEU A 248 6.42 38.04 -1.59
N ALA A 249 5.47 38.61 -0.84
CA ALA A 249 5.01 39.99 -1.06
C ALA A 249 5.73 41.01 -0.15
N SER A 250 6.36 40.56 0.92
CA SER A 250 7.09 41.40 1.89
C SER A 250 8.17 40.59 2.60
N PRO A 251 9.25 41.24 3.07
CA PRO A 251 10.34 40.55 3.76
C PRO A 251 9.87 39.88 5.05
N ARG A 252 10.67 38.91 5.49
CA ARG A 252 10.47 38.15 6.72
C ARG A 252 11.78 38.12 7.50
N LEU A 253 11.69 38.13 8.83
CA LEU A 253 12.87 37.98 9.66
C LEU A 253 13.30 36.51 9.66
N PRO A 254 14.58 36.18 9.49
CA PRO A 254 15.07 34.79 9.48
C PRO A 254 14.58 33.92 10.65
N ALA A 255 14.52 34.50 11.85
CA ALA A 255 14.12 33.81 13.08
C ALA A 255 12.60 33.81 13.32
N GLN A 256 11.80 34.40 12.43
CA GLN A 256 10.35 34.40 12.56
C GLN A 256 9.78 33.02 12.18
N PRO A 257 8.82 32.47 12.96
CA PRO A 257 8.08 31.27 12.58
C PRO A 257 7.29 31.44 11.27
N VAL A 258 7.27 30.38 10.46
CA VAL A 258 6.38 30.30 9.29
C VAL A 258 4.99 29.88 9.73
N ARG A 259 3.95 30.59 9.27
CA ARG A 259 2.54 30.23 9.51
C ARG A 259 1.95 29.45 8.34
N TRP A 260 0.96 28.61 8.59
CA TRP A 260 0.31 27.77 7.58
C TRP A 260 -0.21 28.55 6.37
N GLY A 261 -0.83 29.71 6.58
CA GLY A 261 -1.30 30.55 5.48
C GLY A 261 -0.16 31.06 4.59
N GLU A 262 0.97 31.44 5.18
CA GLU A 262 2.13 31.93 4.45
C GLU A 262 2.87 30.82 3.72
N PHE A 263 3.02 29.66 4.37
CA PHE A 263 3.55 28.44 3.77
C PHE A 263 2.74 28.07 2.51
N ALA A 264 1.41 28.01 2.65
CA ALA A 264 0.51 27.65 1.55
C ALA A 264 0.62 28.64 0.38
N THR A 265 0.61 29.94 0.66
CA THR A 265 0.78 30.98 -0.37
C THR A 265 2.08 30.81 -1.15
N VAL A 266 3.22 30.63 -0.46
CA VAL A 266 4.52 30.48 -1.12
C VAL A 266 4.56 29.20 -1.97
N LEU A 267 4.05 28.09 -1.44
CA LEU A 267 4.02 26.82 -2.17
C LEU A 267 3.07 26.86 -3.38
N ASN A 268 1.90 27.51 -3.26
CA ASN A 268 0.99 27.70 -4.38
C ASN A 268 1.62 28.56 -5.47
N ARG A 269 2.28 29.66 -5.12
CA ARG A 269 3.01 30.50 -6.09
C ARG A 269 4.13 29.74 -6.78
N LEU A 270 4.90 28.94 -6.05
CA LEU A 270 5.91 28.05 -6.61
C LEU A 270 5.32 27.10 -7.66
N ARG A 271 4.09 26.64 -7.42
CA ARG A 271 3.30 25.75 -8.28
C ARG A 271 2.50 26.48 -9.35
N GLN A 272 2.65 27.81 -9.48
CA GLN A 272 1.86 28.67 -10.37
C GLN A 272 0.34 28.53 -10.15
N ARG A 273 -0.08 28.30 -8.90
CA ARG A 273 -1.47 28.25 -8.44
C ARG A 273 -1.79 29.54 -7.70
N TRP A 274 -2.97 30.10 -7.97
CA TRP A 274 -3.39 31.39 -7.42
C TRP A 274 -4.80 31.29 -6.84
N VAL A 275 -5.05 32.02 -5.76
CA VAL A 275 -6.41 32.23 -5.26
C VAL A 275 -7.03 33.39 -6.04
N GLU A 276 -8.15 33.14 -6.71
CA GLU A 276 -8.87 34.14 -7.52
C GLU A 276 -9.84 34.98 -6.68
N VAL A 277 -9.35 35.58 -5.58
CA VAL A 277 -10.13 36.51 -4.74
C VAL A 277 -9.36 37.81 -4.51
N PRO A 278 -10.04 38.95 -4.34
CA PRO A 278 -9.38 40.20 -3.98
C PRO A 278 -8.68 40.11 -2.61
N GLY A 279 -7.39 40.45 -2.57
CA GLY A 279 -6.60 40.46 -1.33
C GLY A 279 -6.00 39.08 -0.97
N TRP A 280 -5.30 39.03 0.16
CA TRP A 280 -4.71 37.78 0.65
C TRP A 280 -5.71 37.02 1.52
N ASP A 281 -6.18 35.86 1.02
CA ASP A 281 -7.01 34.92 1.78
C ASP A 281 -6.21 33.66 2.15
N PRO A 282 -5.64 33.59 3.36
CA PRO A 282 -4.81 32.47 3.76
C PRO A 282 -5.59 31.17 3.99
N ARG A 283 -6.92 31.22 4.16
CA ARG A 283 -7.75 30.00 4.24
C ARG A 283 -7.95 29.39 2.86
N ALA A 284 -8.19 30.22 1.85
CA ALA A 284 -8.31 29.77 0.47
C ALA A 284 -6.99 29.16 -0.05
N GLU A 285 -5.84 29.72 0.34
CA GLU A 285 -4.52 29.19 0.01
C GLU A 285 -4.31 27.76 0.54
N ILE A 286 -4.70 27.51 1.80
CA ILE A 286 -4.69 26.16 2.39
C ILE A 286 -5.68 25.24 1.65
N GLY A 287 -6.83 25.77 1.25
CA GLY A 287 -7.83 25.05 0.46
C GLY A 287 -7.26 24.49 -0.86
N LEU A 288 -6.42 25.26 -1.55
CA LEU A 288 -5.74 24.80 -2.78
C LEU A 288 -4.77 23.64 -2.52
N LEU A 289 -4.07 23.62 -1.38
CA LEU A 289 -3.21 22.48 -1.03
C LEU A 289 -4.03 21.21 -0.75
N ILE A 290 -5.24 21.34 -0.19
CA ILE A 290 -6.13 20.21 0.05
C ILE A 290 -6.72 19.69 -1.26
N SER A 291 -7.21 20.58 -2.14
CA SER A 291 -7.78 20.18 -3.43
C SER A 291 -6.77 19.42 -4.28
N ASP A 292 -5.49 19.77 -4.14
CA ASP A 292 -4.40 19.20 -4.92
C ASP A 292 -3.73 18.00 -4.20
N GLY A 293 -4.30 17.52 -3.08
CA GLY A 293 -3.84 16.32 -2.37
C GLY A 293 -2.56 16.48 -1.56
N LEU A 294 -2.02 17.70 -1.43
CA LEU A 294 -0.81 17.97 -0.66
C LEU A 294 -1.08 18.05 0.85
N LEU A 295 -2.30 18.46 1.23
CA LEU A 295 -2.81 18.42 2.61
C LEU A 295 -4.05 17.53 2.71
N VAL A 296 -4.13 16.74 3.78
CA VAL A 296 -5.27 15.84 4.05
C VAL A 296 -6.36 16.49 4.89
N THR A 297 -6.01 17.52 5.67
CA THR A 297 -6.92 18.23 6.57
C THR A 297 -6.60 19.72 6.58
N SER A 298 -7.63 20.54 6.82
CA SER A 298 -7.47 21.99 7.01
C SER A 298 -6.63 22.32 8.24
N ARG A 299 -6.01 23.50 8.21
CA ARG A 299 -5.10 24.03 9.23
C ARG A 299 -5.52 25.44 9.59
N ASP A 300 -5.29 25.85 10.83
CA ASP A 300 -5.44 27.27 11.22
C ASP A 300 -4.35 28.08 10.48
N PRO A 301 -4.71 29.04 9.61
CA PRO A 301 -3.72 29.76 8.82
C PRO A 301 -2.74 30.58 9.64
N TRP A 302 -3.07 30.87 10.91
CA TRP A 302 -2.22 31.64 11.81
C TRP A 302 -1.34 30.78 12.72
N ALA A 303 -1.57 29.47 12.75
CA ALA A 303 -0.73 28.53 13.48
C ALA A 303 0.62 28.35 12.79
N THR A 304 1.66 28.15 13.59
CA THR A 304 3.02 27.88 13.10
C THR A 304 3.12 26.45 12.56
N ILE A 305 3.98 26.25 11.56
CA ILE A 305 4.26 24.92 11.01
C ILE A 305 5.48 24.29 11.69
N SER A 306 5.39 22.99 12.00
CA SER A 306 6.52 22.19 12.48
C SER A 306 7.35 21.62 11.33
N TRP A 307 8.59 21.22 11.60
CA TRP A 307 9.45 20.56 10.61
C TRP A 307 8.83 19.27 10.05
N GLY A 308 8.18 18.47 10.89
CA GLY A 308 7.49 17.27 10.47
C GLY A 308 6.36 17.53 9.48
N GLU A 309 5.53 18.52 9.78
CA GLU A 309 4.42 18.93 8.90
C GLU A 309 4.92 19.52 7.59
N PHE A 310 5.93 20.39 7.65
CA PHE A 310 6.59 20.94 6.48
C PHE A 310 7.14 19.84 5.57
N ALA A 311 7.89 18.89 6.14
CA ALA A 311 8.48 17.80 5.39
C ALA A 311 7.43 16.92 4.72
N THR A 312 6.35 16.62 5.44
CA THR A 312 5.22 15.84 4.92
C THR A 312 4.62 16.46 3.66
N VAL A 313 4.36 17.77 3.68
CA VAL A 313 3.77 18.46 2.53
C VAL A 313 4.78 18.58 1.39
N LEU A 314 6.04 18.85 1.70
CA LEU A 314 7.08 18.99 0.68
C LEU A 314 7.38 17.66 -0.04
N ASN A 315 7.44 16.54 0.69
CA ASN A 315 7.62 15.21 0.08
C ASN A 315 6.50 14.87 -0.90
N ARG A 316 5.23 15.18 -0.55
CA ARG A 316 4.09 15.03 -1.48
C ARG A 316 4.22 15.90 -2.71
N TYR A 317 4.67 17.14 -2.56
CA TYR A 317 4.91 18.03 -3.69
C TYR A 317 6.01 17.50 -4.62
N LEU A 318 7.08 16.94 -4.06
CA LEU A 318 8.21 16.37 -4.79
C LEU A 318 7.96 14.94 -5.29
N ASN A 319 6.86 14.30 -4.87
CA ASN A 319 6.50 12.93 -5.17
C ASN A 319 7.59 11.92 -4.74
N ILE A 320 8.08 12.06 -3.51
CA ILE A 320 9.09 11.20 -2.86
C ILE A 320 8.60 10.63 -1.52
#